data_AF-A0A0C9RZ57-F1
#
_entry.id   AF-A0A0C9RZ57-F1
#
_cell.length_a   1.000
_cell.length_b   1.000
_cell.length_c   1.000
_cell.angle_alpha   90.00
_cell.angle_beta   90.00
_cell.angle_gamma   90.00
#
_symmetry.space_group_name_H-M   'P 1'
#
loop_
_entity.id
_entity.type
_entity.pdbx_description
1 polymer ?
#
loop_
_entity_poly.entity_id
_entity_poly.type
_entity_poly.pdbx_seq_one_letter_code
_entity_poly.pdbx_strand_id
1 'polypeptide(L)'
;MTETENVFLFVPNLIGFARVILAIISFYFMPTNHVIAIWCYVISALLDAVDGHAARYFNQSTKFGAMLDQLTDRVGTMCLLVNLSMFYPAYAFWFQLSMAIDISCHWLYLHT
;
A
#
# COMPACT_ATOMS: atom_id res chain seq x y z
N MET A 1 -6.36 7.75 -34.89
CA MET A 1 -6.74 6.84 -33.80
C MET A 1 -5.49 6.63 -32.97
N THR A 2 -5.26 7.50 -31.99
CA THR A 2 -4.15 7.34 -31.04
C THR A 2 -4.45 6.12 -30.19
N GLU A 3 -3.72 5.03 -30.42
CA GLU A 3 -3.77 3.89 -29.52
C GLU A 3 -3.46 4.42 -28.12
N THR A 4 -4.46 4.39 -27.26
CA THR A 4 -4.34 4.73 -25.86
C THR A 4 -3.40 3.70 -25.26
N GLU A 5 -2.10 4.00 -25.20
CA GLU A 5 -1.14 3.19 -24.48
C GLU A 5 -1.74 2.91 -23.10
N ASN A 6 -1.99 1.63 -22.83
CA ASN A 6 -2.65 1.20 -21.61
C ASN A 6 -1.72 1.49 -20.44
N VAL A 7 -1.85 2.67 -19.86
CA VAL A 7 -1.11 3.12 -18.67
C VAL A 7 -1.23 2.08 -17.55
N PHE A 8 -2.30 1.29 -17.53
CA PHE A 8 -2.53 0.16 -16.63
C PHE A 8 -1.55 -1.01 -16.77
N LEU A 9 -0.95 -1.23 -17.94
CA LEU A 9 -0.05 -2.35 -18.22
C LEU A 9 1.44 -2.02 -18.02
N PHE A 10 1.76 -0.82 -17.54
CA PHE A 10 3.14 -0.50 -17.18
C PHE A 10 3.62 -1.41 -16.05
N VAL A 11 4.87 -1.88 -16.18
CA VAL A 11 5.53 -2.79 -15.22
C VAL A 11 5.38 -2.31 -13.76
N PRO A 12 5.56 -1.02 -13.42
CA PRO A 12 5.37 -0.52 -12.06
C PRO A 12 3.92 -0.67 -11.55
N ASN A 13 2.93 -0.40 -12.40
CA ASN A 13 1.52 -0.49 -12.01
C ASN A 13 1.10 -1.94 -11.76
N LEU A 14 1.62 -2.88 -12.55
CA LEU A 14 1.37 -4.30 -12.34
C LEU A 14 1.99 -4.80 -11.02
N ILE A 15 3.19 -4.30 -10.68
CA ILE A 15 3.80 -4.58 -9.37
C ILE A 15 2.96 -3.98 -8.24
N GLY A 16 2.45 -2.76 -8.40
CA GLY A 16 1.53 -2.13 -7.45
C GLY A 16 0.26 -2.97 -7.21
N PHE A 17 -0.36 -3.53 -8.25
CA PHE A 17 -1.49 -4.44 -8.08
C PHE A 17 -1.11 -5.75 -7.37
N ALA A 18 0.05 -6.33 -7.70
CA ALA A 18 0.56 -7.50 -7.00
C ALA A 18 0.80 -7.22 -5.50
N ARG A 19 1.30 -6.02 -5.17
CA ARG A 19 1.53 -5.52 -3.81
C ARG A 19 0.24 -5.49 -3.00
N VAL A 20 -0.84 -4.96 -3.58
CA VAL A 20 -2.19 -4.94 -2.97
C VAL A 20 -2.68 -6.36 -2.69
N ILE A 21 -2.55 -7.27 -3.65
CA ILE A 21 -2.98 -8.67 -3.48
C ILE A 21 -2.17 -9.34 -2.36
N LEU A 22 -0.85 -9.16 -2.33
CA LEU A 22 0.03 -9.67 -1.28
C LEU A 22 -0.34 -9.12 0.11
N ALA A 23 -0.69 -7.83 0.19
CA ALA A 23 -1.15 -7.22 1.44
C ALA A 23 -2.48 -7.82 1.91
N ILE A 24 -3.45 -8.02 1.00
CA ILE A 24 -4.74 -8.68 1.33
C ILE A 24 -4.50 -10.10 1.84
N ILE A 25 -3.64 -10.87 1.17
CA ILE A 25 -3.26 -12.22 1.59
C ILE A 25 -2.62 -12.17 2.99
N SER A 26 -1.71 -11.24 3.23
CA SER A 26 -1.08 -11.04 4.54
C SER A 26 -2.13 -10.83 5.64
N PHE A 27 -3.08 -9.91 5.44
CA PHE A 27 -4.10 -9.62 6.44
C PHE A 27 -5.07 -10.78 6.65
N TYR A 28 -5.38 -11.54 5.60
CA TYR A 28 -6.21 -12.74 5.71
C TYR A 28 -5.54 -13.86 6.52
N PHE A 29 -4.23 -14.05 6.36
CA PHE A 29 -3.47 -15.07 7.09
C PHE A 29 -3.00 -14.62 8.48
N MET A 30 -3.10 -13.33 8.81
CA MET A 30 -2.69 -12.79 10.11
C MET A 30 -3.29 -13.51 11.34
N PRO A 31 -4.59 -13.86 11.37
CA PRO A 31 -5.17 -14.61 12.49
C PRO A 31 -4.82 -16.11 12.53
N THR A 32 -4.46 -16.74 11.40
CA THR A 32 -4.24 -18.19 11.31
C THR A 32 -2.77 -18.58 11.30
N ASN A 33 -1.92 -17.81 10.62
CA ASN A 33 -0.49 -18.06 10.51
C ASN A 33 0.29 -16.74 10.42
N HIS A 34 0.77 -16.27 11.57
CA HIS A 34 1.47 -15.00 11.70
C HIS A 34 2.77 -14.95 10.90
N VAL A 35 3.42 -16.10 10.67
CA VAL A 35 4.68 -16.19 9.90
C VAL A 35 4.44 -15.88 8.44
N ILE A 36 3.40 -16.47 7.83
CA ILE A 36 3.04 -16.20 6.43
C ILE A 36 2.62 -14.74 6.26
N ALA A 37 1.84 -14.20 7.20
CA ALA A 37 1.43 -12.80 7.18
C ALA A 37 2.64 -11.86 7.20
N ILE A 38 3.59 -12.05 8.11
CA ILE A 38 4.81 -11.21 8.19
C ILE A 38 5.59 -11.28 6.88
N TRP A 39 5.83 -12.48 6.32
CA TRP A 39 6.56 -12.61 5.07
C TRP A 39 5.85 -11.94 3.90
N CYS A 40 4.53 -12.16 3.75
CA CYS A 40 3.75 -11.50 2.70
C CYS A 40 3.77 -9.97 2.83
N TYR A 41 3.65 -9.44 4.06
CA TYR A 41 3.73 -8.01 4.33
C TYR A 41 5.11 -7.43 4.01
N VAL A 42 6.19 -8.08 4.46
CA VAL A 42 7.57 -7.64 4.19
C VAL A 42 7.88 -7.69 2.69
N ILE A 43 7.45 -8.75 1.99
CA ILE A 43 7.62 -8.84 0.54
C ILE A 43 6.82 -7.73 -0.18
N SER A 44 5.60 -7.46 0.26
CA SER A 44 4.77 -6.35 -0.25
C SER A 44 5.49 -5.00 -0.06
N ALA A 45 6.03 -4.74 1.13
CA ALA A 45 6.78 -3.52 1.42
C ALA A 45 8.11 -3.41 0.64
N LEU A 46 8.77 -4.52 0.32
CA LEU A 46 9.96 -4.50 -0.52
C LEU A 46 9.63 -4.22 -2.00
N LEU A 47 8.49 -4.73 -2.48
CA LEU A 47 8.03 -4.53 -3.85
C LEU A 47 7.71 -3.05 -4.15
N ASP A 48 7.31 -2.27 -3.15
CA ASP A 48 7.15 -0.82 -3.21
C ASP A 48 8.42 -0.10 -3.69
N ALA A 49 9.55 -0.39 -3.05
CA ALA A 49 10.82 0.20 -3.45
C ALA A 49 11.23 -0.25 -4.87
N VAL A 50 10.84 -1.46 -5.27
CA VAL A 50 11.15 -2.04 -6.57
C VAL A 50 10.30 -1.42 -7.68
N ASP A 51 9.01 -1.17 -7.48
CA ASP A 51 8.16 -0.54 -8.48
C ASP A 51 8.56 0.93 -8.75
N GLY A 52 8.95 1.66 -7.70
CA GLY A 52 9.48 3.01 -7.81
C GLY A 52 10.84 3.05 -8.53
N HIS A 53 11.70 2.05 -8.28
CA HIS A 53 12.96 1.91 -9.01
C HIS A 53 12.72 1.55 -10.49
N ALA A 54 11.81 0.60 -10.76
CA ALA A 54 11.43 0.21 -12.11
C ALA A 54 10.81 1.38 -12.89
N ALA A 55 9.95 2.19 -12.25
CA ALA A 55 9.34 3.35 -12.89
C ALA A 55 10.40 4.38 -13.36
N ARG A 56 11.46 4.58 -12.57
CA ARG A 56 12.58 5.46 -12.93
C ARG A 56 13.47 4.85 -14.01
N TYR A 57 13.76 3.55 -13.92
CA TYR A 57 14.62 2.86 -14.89
C TYR A 57 13.97 2.77 -16.28
N PHE A 58 12.67 2.49 -16.35
CA PHE A 58 11.94 2.38 -17.61
C PHE A 58 11.37 3.72 -18.12
N ASN A 59 11.60 4.84 -17.42
CA ASN A 59 10.95 6.13 -17.70
C ASN A 59 9.41 6.05 -17.82
N GLN A 60 8.80 5.14 -17.06
CA GLN A 60 7.35 4.87 -17.04
C GLN A 60 6.69 5.49 -15.78
N SER A 61 7.20 6.62 -15.31
CA SER A 61 6.62 7.36 -14.20
C SER A 61 5.33 8.05 -14.64
N THR A 62 4.20 7.65 -14.06
CA THR A 62 2.88 8.21 -14.40
C THR A 62 2.21 8.82 -13.19
N LYS A 63 1.39 9.85 -13.40
CA LYS A 63 0.59 10.46 -12.32
C LYS A 63 -0.35 9.45 -11.67
N PHE A 64 -0.90 8.53 -12.47
CA PHE A 64 -1.75 7.45 -11.97
C PHE A 64 -0.97 6.48 -11.08
N GLY A 65 0.19 6.01 -11.52
CA GLY A 65 1.04 5.12 -10.71
C GLY A 65 1.45 5.75 -9.39
N ALA A 66 1.87 7.03 -9.40
CA ALA A 66 2.21 7.76 -8.18
C ALA A 66 1.00 7.89 -7.22
N MET A 67 -0.20 8.10 -7.74
CA MET A 67 -1.41 8.17 -6.92
C MET A 67 -1.83 6.80 -6.37
N LEU A 68 -1.69 5.75 -7.18
CA LEU A 68 -1.96 4.37 -6.77
C LEU A 68 -1.01 3.90 -5.67
N ASP A 69 0.26 4.30 -5.77
CA ASP A 69 1.30 3.99 -4.81
C ASP A 69 1.00 4.63 -3.44
N GLN A 70 0.74 5.95 -3.42
CA GLN A 70 0.33 6.68 -2.22
C GLN A 70 -0.95 6.11 -1.58
N LEU A 71 -1.92 5.69 -2.39
CA LEU A 71 -3.14 5.06 -1.90
C LEU A 71 -2.84 3.71 -1.24
N THR A 72 -2.02 2.89 -1.89
CA THR A 72 -1.68 1.53 -1.44
C THR A 72 -0.89 1.57 -0.13
N ASP A 73 0.01 2.53 0.05
CA ASP A 73 0.76 2.73 1.30
C ASP A 73 -0.14 3.02 2.49
N ARG A 74 -1.14 3.90 2.28
CA ARG A 74 -2.08 4.30 3.34
C ARG A 74 -3.02 3.17 3.70
N VAL A 75 -3.55 2.47 2.70
CA VAL A 75 -4.38 1.28 2.93
C VAL A 75 -3.56 0.21 3.67
N GLY A 76 -2.32 -0.04 3.26
CA GLY A 76 -1.42 -0.97 3.92
C GLY A 76 -1.15 -0.61 5.39
N THR A 77 -0.88 0.67 5.66
CA THR A 77 -0.65 1.18 7.03
C THR A 77 -1.91 1.08 7.89
N MET A 78 -3.08 1.44 7.34
CA MET A 78 -4.36 1.34 8.03
C MET A 78 -4.68 -0.11 8.41
N CYS A 79 -4.54 -1.05 7.48
CA CYS A 79 -4.79 -2.46 7.74
C CYS A 79 -3.79 -3.06 8.76
N LEU A 80 -2.53 -2.63 8.75
CA LEU A 80 -1.56 -3.01 9.78
C LEU A 80 -1.98 -2.50 11.17
N LEU A 81 -2.36 -1.22 11.28
CA LEU A 81 -2.80 -0.61 12.54
C LEU A 81 -4.08 -1.24 13.08
N VAL A 82 -5.03 -1.61 12.21
CA VAL A 82 -6.23 -2.37 12.60
C VAL A 82 -5.83 -3.74 13.18
N ASN A 83 -4.94 -4.47 12.52
CA ASN A 83 -4.48 -5.75 13.07
C ASN A 83 -3.77 -5.58 14.41
N LEU A 84 -2.92 -4.57 14.54
CA LEU A 84 -2.24 -4.27 15.80
C LEU A 84 -3.22 -3.89 16.91
N SER A 85 -4.31 -3.20 16.57
CA SER A 85 -5.39 -2.89 17.52
C SER A 85 -6.15 -4.14 18.01
N MET A 86 -6.26 -5.19 17.18
CA MET A 86 -6.84 -6.46 17.59
C MET A 86 -5.94 -7.22 18.56
N PHE A 87 -4.62 -7.16 18.38
CA PHE A 87 -3.66 -7.77 19.30
C PHE A 87 -3.49 -7.00 20.61
N TYR A 88 -3.59 -5.66 20.56
CA TYR A 88 -3.39 -4.77 21.69
C TYR A 88 -4.61 -3.86 21.93
N PRO A 89 -5.74 -4.41 22.40
CA PRO A 89 -7.00 -3.67 22.52
C PRO A 89 -6.90 -2.46 23.48
N ALA A 90 -6.00 -2.50 24.47
CA ALA A 90 -5.74 -1.39 25.38
C ALA A 90 -5.26 -0.11 24.67
N TYR A 91 -4.57 -0.24 23.53
CA TYR A 91 -4.06 0.89 22.74
C TYR A 91 -4.89 1.16 21.48
N ALA A 92 -6.03 0.48 21.28
CA ALA A 92 -6.85 0.59 20.07
C ALA A 92 -7.27 2.04 19.77
N PHE A 93 -7.60 2.83 20.80
CA PHE A 93 -7.91 4.25 20.64
C PHE A 93 -6.75 5.05 20.03
N TRP A 94 -5.51 4.78 20.44
CA TRP A 94 -4.33 5.47 19.91
C TRP A 94 -4.04 5.08 18.46
N PHE A 95 -4.24 3.82 18.10
CA PHE A 95 -4.13 3.39 16.70
C PHE A 95 -5.22 4.02 15.84
N GLN A 96 -6.46 4.09 16.34
CA GLN A 96 -7.55 4.78 15.64
C GLN A 96 -7.26 6.27 15.44
N LEU A 97 -6.74 6.95 16.47
CA LEU A 97 -6.32 8.35 16.36
C LEU A 97 -5.19 8.53 15.34
N SER A 98 -4.18 7.65 15.36
CA SER A 98 -3.08 7.67 14.40
C SER A 98 -3.57 7.52 12.96
N MET A 99 -4.51 6.60 12.69
CA MET A 99 -5.11 6.42 11.37
C MET A 99 -5.89 7.67 10.92
N ALA A 100 -6.65 8.28 11.83
CA ALA A 100 -7.42 9.48 11.53
C ALA A 100 -6.52 10.68 11.20
N ILE A 101 -5.44 10.86 11.96
CA ILE A 101 -4.44 11.91 11.71
C ILE A 101 -3.75 11.67 10.38
N ASP A 102 -3.31 10.45 10.10
CA ASP A 102 -2.62 10.12 8.85
C ASP A 102 -3.45 10.52 7.61
N ILE A 103 -4.70 10.04 7.55
CA ILE A 103 -5.62 10.34 6.44
C ILE A 103 -5.90 11.85 6.35
N SER A 104 -6.12 12.51 7.48
CA SER A 104 -6.43 13.94 7.53
C SER A 104 -5.25 14.79 7.05
N CYS A 105 -4.02 14.44 7.47
CA CYS A 105 -2.79 15.09 7.01
C CYS A 105 -2.59 14.93 5.49
N HIS A 106 -2.92 13.76 4.93
CA HIS A 106 -2.88 13.57 3.48
C HIS A 106 -3.79 14.52 2.74
N TRP A 107 -5.03 14.60 3.21
CA TRP A 107 -6.08 15.34 2.56
C TRP A 107 -5.76 16.83 2.60
N LEU A 108 -5.26 17.31 3.73
CA LEU A 108 -4.74 18.68 3.86
C LEU A 108 -3.61 18.97 2.86
N TYR A 109 -2.60 18.10 2.78
CA TYR A 109 -1.49 18.26 1.84
C TYR A 109 -1.92 18.25 0.38
N LEU A 110 -2.93 17.46 0.03
CA LEU A 110 -3.41 17.36 -1.35
C LEU A 110 -4.21 18.61 -1.78
N HIS A 111 -4.76 19.36 -0.83
CA HIS A 111 -5.57 20.56 -1.08
C HIS A 111 -4.84 21.90 -0.85
N THR A 112 -3.59 21.87 -0.36
CA THR A 112 -2.69 23.03 -0.28
C THR A 112 -1.69 23.04 -1.42
#